data_AF-A0AAW0N6M1-F1
#
_entry.id   AF-A0AAW0N6M1-F1
#
_cell.length_a   1.000
_cell.length_b   1.000
_cell.length_c   1.000
_cell.angle_alpha   90.00
_cell.angle_beta   90.00
_cell.angle_gamma   90.00
#
_symmetry.space_group_name_H-M   'P 1'
#
loop_
_entity.id
_entity.type
_entity.pdbx_description
1 polymer ?
#
loop_
_entity_poly.entity_id
_entity_poly.type
_entity_poly.pdbx_seq_one_letter_code
_entity_poly.pdbx_strand_id
1 'polypeptide(L)'
;MKFAEHLSSHITPEWRKQYLQYEAFKDMLYAAQDQAPSIEEFETVRSEIQASKHEVVNNIALLRTELDSVKGKVIDMEQALTTCSDDVTELQTTVGTLQEEVKSLREKCIDMEGRMRRSNIRILNVPEANSSSPAAVTKLLTEVFKLDRDVLIDRSHRTAQLQQVTGKPRPIIARLHYYQDCVDILRRARQAGSALKYGQASISIFPDYAPSVARARSAFNEVKQLLRGRAGVRYGVIHPAKFRISHDGTEKDFMDPRKAMAYVKSSILASNG
;
A
#
# COMPACT_ATOMS: atom_id res chain seq x y z
N MET A 1 5.10 -74.63 -85.93
CA MET A 1 4.67 -75.67 -84.97
C MET A 1 4.60 -77.04 -85.64
N LYS A 2 5.72 -77.77 -85.75
CA LYS A 2 5.71 -79.23 -86.04
C LYS A 2 6.90 -79.97 -85.41
N PHE A 3 7.97 -79.27 -85.02
CA PHE A 3 9.14 -79.88 -84.39
C PHE A 3 8.99 -80.09 -82.87
N ALA A 4 8.26 -79.21 -82.18
CA ALA A 4 8.05 -79.30 -80.72
C ALA A 4 7.07 -80.42 -80.31
N GLU A 5 6.05 -80.69 -81.14
CA GLU A 5 5.05 -81.74 -80.85
C GLU A 5 5.65 -83.16 -80.93
N HIS A 6 6.68 -83.36 -81.76
CA HIS A 6 7.30 -84.67 -81.96
C HIS A 6 8.29 -85.08 -80.86
N LEU A 7 8.78 -84.13 -80.05
CA LEU A 7 9.63 -84.41 -78.89
C LEU A 7 8.82 -84.80 -77.64
N SER A 8 7.58 -84.31 -77.51
CA SER A 8 6.71 -84.60 -76.37
C SER A 8 6.35 -86.09 -76.25
N SER A 9 6.25 -86.81 -77.38
CA SER A 9 5.86 -88.23 -77.43
C SER A 9 6.94 -89.23 -76.97
N HIS A 10 8.19 -88.81 -76.79
CA HIS A 10 9.32 -89.69 -76.41
C HIS A 10 9.92 -89.39 -75.01
N ILE A 11 9.28 -88.53 -74.22
CA ILE A 11 9.70 -88.19 -72.86
C ILE A 11 9.02 -89.14 -71.86
N THR A 12 9.80 -89.76 -70.96
CA THR A 12 9.27 -90.68 -69.92
C THR A 12 8.39 -89.93 -68.89
N PRO A 13 7.44 -90.61 -68.21
CA PRO A 13 6.46 -89.95 -67.32
C PRO A 13 7.08 -89.08 -66.21
N GLU A 14 8.22 -89.51 -65.67
CA GLU A 14 9.05 -88.76 -64.71
C GLU A 14 9.48 -87.40 -65.27
N TRP A 15 10.01 -87.39 -66.50
CA TRP A 15 10.47 -86.17 -67.17
C TRP A 15 9.31 -85.24 -67.55
N ARG A 16 8.12 -85.78 -67.86
CA ARG A 16 6.90 -84.95 -68.06
C ARG A 16 6.48 -84.22 -66.78
N LYS A 17 6.53 -84.90 -65.63
CA LYS A 17 6.19 -84.29 -64.32
C LYS A 17 7.20 -83.21 -63.91
N GLN A 18 8.50 -83.47 -64.13
CA GLN A 18 9.55 -82.48 -63.91
C GLN A 18 9.41 -81.27 -64.85
N TYR A 19 9.03 -81.49 -66.10
CA TYR A 19 8.80 -80.40 -67.06
C TYR A 19 7.58 -79.53 -66.69
N LEU A 20 6.49 -80.13 -66.21
CA LEU A 20 5.33 -79.40 -65.71
C LEU A 20 5.67 -78.57 -64.46
N GLN A 21 6.48 -79.13 -63.55
CA GLN A 21 6.98 -78.40 -62.38
C GLN A 21 7.94 -77.26 -62.77
N TYR A 22 8.75 -77.46 -63.81
CA TYR A 22 9.62 -76.42 -64.36
C TYR A 22 8.83 -75.25 -64.93
N GLU A 23 7.79 -75.50 -65.74
CA GLU A 23 6.95 -74.42 -66.27
C GLU A 23 6.20 -73.68 -65.16
N ALA A 24 5.66 -74.38 -64.15
CA ALA A 24 5.04 -73.71 -63.00
C ALA A 24 6.01 -72.84 -62.19
N PHE A 25 7.26 -73.30 -62.00
CA PHE A 25 8.29 -72.53 -61.33
C PHE A 25 8.76 -71.33 -62.18
N LYS A 26 8.85 -71.51 -63.49
CA LYS A 26 9.21 -70.47 -64.46
C LYS A 26 8.14 -69.39 -64.55
N ASP A 27 6.85 -69.74 -64.60
CA ASP A 27 5.74 -68.78 -64.55
C ASP A 27 5.74 -67.98 -63.24
N MET A 28 6.03 -68.66 -62.12
CA MET A 28 6.16 -68.00 -60.81
C MET A 28 7.35 -67.04 -60.77
N LEU A 29 8.49 -67.39 -61.39
CA LEU A 29 9.66 -66.53 -61.49
C LEU A 29 9.39 -65.29 -62.37
N TYR A 30 8.74 -65.46 -63.52
CA TYR A 30 8.40 -64.34 -64.39
C TYR A 30 7.36 -63.42 -63.74
N ALA A 31 6.34 -63.96 -63.08
CA ALA A 31 5.36 -63.16 -62.33
C ALA A 31 6.02 -62.38 -61.17
N ALA A 32 6.97 -62.99 -60.47
CA ALA A 32 7.74 -62.31 -59.43
C ALA A 32 8.68 -61.23 -59.99
N GLN A 33 9.23 -61.44 -61.20
CA GLN A 33 10.07 -60.46 -61.89
C GLN A 33 9.25 -59.28 -62.43
N ASP A 34 8.05 -59.50 -62.96
CA ASP A 34 7.14 -58.45 -63.44
C ASP A 34 6.53 -57.62 -62.29
N GLN A 35 6.35 -58.22 -61.12
CA GLN A 35 5.90 -57.52 -59.91
C GLN A 35 7.04 -56.86 -59.14
N ALA A 36 8.30 -57.17 -59.46
CA ALA A 36 9.44 -56.53 -58.82
C ALA A 36 9.52 -55.07 -59.30
N PRO A 37 9.65 -54.11 -58.38
CA PRO A 37 9.82 -52.71 -58.75
C PRO A 37 11.07 -52.56 -59.63
N SER A 38 10.99 -51.67 -60.62
CA SER A 38 12.09 -51.44 -61.53
C SER A 38 13.27 -50.80 -60.80
N ILE A 39 14.48 -51.00 -61.33
CA ILE A 39 15.69 -50.38 -60.78
C ILE A 39 15.57 -48.85 -60.79
N GLU A 40 14.95 -48.26 -61.82
CA GLU A 40 14.70 -46.82 -61.92
C GLU A 40 13.75 -46.30 -60.82
N GLU A 41 12.67 -47.03 -60.51
CA GLU A 41 11.78 -46.68 -59.40
C GLU A 41 12.53 -46.72 -58.06
N PHE A 42 13.38 -47.74 -57.87
CA PHE A 42 14.18 -47.88 -56.66
C PHE A 42 15.22 -46.75 -56.51
N GLU A 43 15.87 -46.35 -57.60
CA GLU A 43 16.81 -45.23 -57.63
C GLU A 43 16.12 -43.89 -57.38
N THR A 44 14.91 -43.71 -57.91
CA THR A 44 14.09 -42.51 -57.70
C THR A 44 13.73 -42.36 -56.23
N VAL A 45 13.17 -43.41 -55.61
CA VAL A 45 12.82 -43.42 -54.18
C VAL A 45 14.07 -43.22 -53.31
N ARG A 46 15.20 -43.83 -53.68
CA ARG A 46 16.47 -43.62 -52.97
C ARG A 46 16.93 -42.17 -53.02
N SER A 47 16.81 -41.52 -54.18
CA SER A 47 17.16 -40.12 -54.37
C SER A 47 16.26 -39.20 -53.53
N GLU A 48 14.95 -39.43 -53.52
CA GLU A 48 13.99 -38.70 -52.69
C GLU A 48 14.26 -38.86 -51.20
N ILE A 49 14.55 -40.10 -50.75
CA ILE A 49 14.94 -40.37 -49.36
C ILE A 49 16.25 -39.63 -49.01
N GLN A 50 17.23 -39.60 -49.91
CA GLN A 50 18.47 -38.85 -49.68
C GLN A 50 18.24 -37.34 -49.60
N ALA A 51 17.39 -36.80 -50.47
CA ALA A 51 17.02 -35.38 -50.45
C ALA A 51 16.30 -35.01 -49.15
N SER A 52 15.27 -35.78 -48.77
CA SER A 52 14.53 -35.59 -47.51
C SER A 52 15.45 -35.74 -46.29
N LYS A 53 16.36 -36.73 -46.29
CA LYS A 53 17.37 -36.88 -45.24
C LYS A 53 18.25 -35.64 -45.13
N HIS A 54 18.69 -35.07 -46.26
CA HIS A 54 19.54 -33.88 -46.25
C HIS A 54 18.78 -32.65 -45.73
N GLU A 55 17.52 -32.50 -46.12
CA GLU A 55 16.64 -31.43 -45.63
C GLU A 55 16.42 -31.54 -44.11
N VAL A 56 16.11 -32.74 -43.61
CA VAL A 56 15.94 -32.99 -42.16
C VAL A 56 17.22 -32.68 -41.39
N VAL A 57 18.39 -33.07 -41.91
CA VAL A 57 19.68 -32.75 -41.27
C VAL A 57 19.92 -31.25 -41.23
N ASN A 58 19.63 -30.52 -42.31
CA ASN A 58 19.76 -29.07 -42.35
C ASN A 58 18.80 -28.39 -41.37
N ASN A 59 17.53 -28.81 -41.33
CA ASN A 59 16.55 -28.28 -40.38
C ASN A 59 16.95 -28.54 -38.92
N ILE A 60 17.50 -29.72 -38.61
CA ILE A 60 18.04 -30.03 -37.28
C ILE A 60 19.21 -29.11 -36.94
N ALA A 61 20.09 -28.80 -37.90
CA ALA A 61 21.20 -27.89 -37.67
C ALA A 61 20.71 -26.45 -37.38
N LEU A 62 19.74 -25.94 -38.15
CA LEU A 62 19.13 -24.64 -37.93
C LEU A 62 18.45 -24.57 -36.55
N LEU A 63 17.63 -25.57 -36.21
CA LEU A 63 16.96 -25.65 -34.91
C LEU A 63 17.95 -25.66 -33.74
N ARG A 64 19.11 -26.32 -33.88
CA ARG A 64 20.16 -26.27 -32.85
C ARG A 64 20.71 -24.87 -32.68
N THR A 65 20.96 -24.13 -33.76
CA THR A 65 21.46 -22.75 -33.66
C THR A 65 20.45 -21.80 -33.03
N GLU A 66 19.16 -21.95 -33.35
CA GLU A 66 18.09 -21.17 -32.71
C GLU A 66 17.94 -21.54 -31.23
N LEU A 67 18.02 -22.83 -30.88
CA LEU A 67 17.98 -23.31 -29.50
C LEU A 67 19.13 -22.72 -28.68
N ASP A 68 20.36 -22.71 -29.22
CA ASP A 68 21.52 -22.11 -28.54
C ASP A 68 21.33 -20.60 -28.35
N SER A 69 20.76 -19.89 -29.34
CA SER A 69 20.43 -18.48 -29.21
C SER A 69 19.38 -18.21 -28.12
N VAL A 70 18.31 -19.01 -28.09
CA VAL A 70 17.26 -18.92 -27.05
C VAL A 70 17.85 -19.21 -25.69
N LYS A 71 18.70 -20.24 -25.56
CA LYS A 71 19.37 -20.58 -24.31
C LYS A 71 20.22 -19.43 -23.79
N GLY A 72 20.97 -18.75 -24.66
CA GLY A 72 21.72 -17.55 -24.28
C GLY A 72 20.82 -16.45 -23.72
N LYS A 73 19.74 -16.13 -24.43
CA LYS A 73 18.77 -15.11 -23.98
C LYS A 73 18.11 -15.47 -22.65
N VAL A 74 17.82 -16.75 -22.41
CA VAL A 74 17.26 -17.21 -21.13
C VAL A 74 18.23 -16.98 -19.99
N ILE A 75 19.51 -17.28 -20.17
CA ILE A 75 20.56 -17.02 -19.15
C ILE A 75 20.66 -15.53 -18.86
N ASP A 76 20.70 -14.68 -19.89
CA ASP A 76 20.77 -13.22 -19.73
C ASP A 76 19.54 -12.69 -18.96
N MET A 77 18.36 -13.22 -19.26
CA MET A 77 17.11 -12.89 -18.57
C MET A 77 17.10 -13.36 -17.12
N GLU A 78 17.58 -14.57 -16.83
CA GLU A 78 17.70 -15.09 -15.46
C GLU A 78 18.63 -14.23 -14.61
N GLN A 79 19.76 -13.80 -15.19
CA GLN A 79 20.70 -12.92 -14.51
C GLN A 79 20.08 -11.54 -14.25
N ALA A 80 19.45 -10.93 -15.25
CA ALA A 80 18.77 -9.65 -15.09
C ALA A 80 17.63 -9.72 -14.06
N LEU A 81 16.88 -10.82 -14.02
CA LEU A 81 15.82 -11.05 -13.04
C LEU A 81 16.38 -11.20 -11.63
N THR A 82 17.52 -11.87 -11.47
CA THR A 82 18.21 -12.00 -10.18
C THR A 82 18.63 -10.62 -9.67
N THR A 83 19.29 -9.81 -10.50
CA THR A 83 19.68 -8.44 -10.14
C THR A 83 18.46 -7.59 -9.78
N CYS A 84 17.38 -7.67 -10.57
CA CYS A 84 16.15 -6.93 -10.28
C CYS A 84 15.51 -7.38 -8.96
N SER A 85 15.55 -8.68 -8.65
CA SER A 85 15.07 -9.20 -7.37
C SER A 85 15.89 -8.64 -6.21
N ASP A 86 17.21 -8.62 -6.32
CA ASP A 86 18.10 -8.07 -5.29
C ASP A 86 17.83 -6.57 -5.07
N ASP A 87 17.73 -5.78 -6.15
CA ASP A 87 17.40 -4.35 -6.09
C ASP A 87 16.04 -4.11 -5.41
N VAL A 88 15.04 -4.95 -5.68
CA VAL A 88 13.71 -4.85 -5.04
C VAL A 88 13.82 -5.08 -3.54
N THR A 89 14.63 -6.05 -3.10
CA THR A 89 14.84 -6.28 -1.66
C THR A 89 15.56 -5.11 -1.00
N GLU A 90 16.58 -4.55 -1.64
CA GLU A 90 17.29 -3.37 -1.14
C GLU A 90 16.37 -2.15 -1.05
N LEU A 91 15.53 -1.92 -2.07
CA LEU A 91 14.56 -0.83 -2.05
C LEU A 91 13.50 -1.02 -0.96
N GLN A 92 13.03 -2.25 -0.74
CA GLN A 92 12.08 -2.54 0.35
C GLN A 92 12.68 -2.23 1.72
N THR A 93 13.94 -2.62 1.97
CA THR A 93 14.62 -2.31 3.23
C THR A 93 14.81 -0.80 3.41
N THR A 94 15.26 -0.10 2.37
CA THR A 94 15.44 1.36 2.38
C THR A 94 14.12 2.11 2.61
N VAL A 95 13.03 1.66 1.98
CA VAL A 95 11.70 2.23 2.23
C VAL A 95 11.25 2.01 3.67
N GLY A 96 11.52 0.83 4.23
CA GLY A 96 11.25 0.53 5.63
C GLY A 96 11.98 1.47 6.60
N THR A 97 13.30 1.64 6.41
CA THR A 97 14.10 2.52 7.26
C THR A 97 13.67 3.99 7.14
N LEU A 98 13.44 4.48 5.92
CA LEU A 98 12.96 5.84 5.69
C LEU A 98 11.58 6.08 6.31
N GLN A 99 10.67 5.10 6.30
CA GLN A 99 9.37 5.23 6.95
C GLN A 99 9.51 5.40 8.47
N GLU A 100 10.42 4.65 9.10
CA GLU A 100 10.71 4.78 10.53
C GLU A 100 11.36 6.12 10.88
N GLU A 101 12.32 6.58 10.08
CA GLU A 101 12.96 7.88 10.27
C GLU A 101 11.96 9.02 10.13
N VAL A 102 11.13 8.99 9.08
CA VAL A 102 10.10 9.99 8.85
C VAL A 102 9.09 10.02 10.00
N LYS A 103 8.70 8.85 10.54
CA LYS A 103 7.84 8.78 11.74
C LYS A 103 8.53 9.43 12.94
N SER A 104 9.78 9.06 13.22
CA SER A 104 10.59 9.61 14.32
C SER A 104 10.75 11.12 14.23
N LEU A 105 11.07 11.64 13.03
CA LEU A 105 11.20 13.07 12.77
C LEU A 105 9.88 13.80 12.97
N ARG A 106 8.75 13.24 12.50
CA ARG A 106 7.42 13.83 12.73
C ARG A 106 7.10 13.92 14.21
N GLU A 107 7.36 12.88 14.98
CA GLU A 107 7.14 12.87 16.43
C GLU A 107 8.01 13.91 17.15
N LYS A 108 9.29 14.02 16.78
CA LYS A 108 10.21 15.05 17.30
C LYS A 108 9.75 16.46 16.96
N CYS A 109 9.33 16.72 15.72
CA CYS A 109 8.82 18.02 15.30
C CYS A 109 7.56 18.41 16.09
N ILE A 110 6.64 17.47 16.31
CA ILE A 110 5.42 17.71 17.11
C ILE A 110 5.79 18.00 18.57
N ASP A 111 6.73 17.27 19.17
CA ASP A 111 7.15 17.54 20.56
C ASP A 111 7.86 18.89 20.70
N MET A 112 8.76 19.24 19.77
CA MET A 112 9.43 20.54 19.77
C MET A 112 8.43 21.69 19.61
N GLU A 113 7.53 21.61 18.63
CA GLU A 113 6.49 22.63 18.44
C GLU A 113 5.59 22.72 19.68
N GLY A 114 5.23 21.58 20.26
CA GLY A 114 4.48 21.49 21.51
C GLY A 114 5.17 22.25 22.64
N ARG A 115 6.46 21.99 22.88
CA ARG A 115 7.30 22.67 23.90
C ARG A 115 7.36 24.18 23.67
N MET A 116 7.58 24.61 22.43
CA MET A 116 7.66 26.02 22.07
C MET A 116 6.37 26.79 22.34
N ARG A 117 5.22 26.10 22.26
CA ARG A 117 3.88 26.68 22.48
C ARG A 117 3.32 26.48 23.88
N ARG A 118 4.02 25.81 24.82
CA ARG A 118 3.48 25.52 26.19
C ARG A 118 3.09 26.78 26.98
N SER A 119 3.81 27.87 26.77
CA SER A 119 3.51 29.17 27.41
C SER A 119 2.58 30.03 26.57
N ASN A 120 1.99 29.50 25.50
CA ASN A 120 1.06 30.22 24.65
C ASN A 120 -0.39 29.84 24.97
N ILE A 121 -1.26 30.85 24.97
CA ILE A 121 -2.70 30.69 25.04
C ILE A 121 -3.35 31.20 23.76
N ARG A 122 -4.49 30.60 23.41
CA ARG A 122 -5.35 30.99 22.30
C ARG A 122 -6.67 31.51 22.83
N ILE A 123 -6.96 32.78 22.57
CA ILE A 123 -8.17 33.47 23.03
C ILE A 123 -9.10 33.66 21.85
N LEU A 124 -10.33 33.15 21.97
CA LEU A 124 -11.38 33.20 20.95
C LEU A 124 -12.40 34.29 21.26
N ASN A 125 -13.03 34.81 20.21
CA ASN A 125 -14.18 35.72 20.25
C ASN A 125 -13.93 37.09 20.91
N VAL A 126 -12.68 37.54 20.97
CA VAL A 126 -12.38 38.92 21.39
C VAL A 126 -12.71 39.88 20.23
N PRO A 127 -13.48 40.96 20.43
CA PRO A 127 -13.78 41.94 19.38
C PRO A 127 -12.51 42.47 18.68
N GLU A 128 -12.53 42.68 17.36
CA GLU A 128 -11.34 42.99 16.54
C GLU A 128 -10.68 44.36 16.84
N ALA A 129 -11.35 45.27 17.54
CA ALA A 129 -10.82 46.61 17.86
C ALA A 129 -9.55 46.55 18.72
N ASN A 130 -8.38 46.90 18.17
CA ASN A 130 -7.05 47.11 18.81
C ASN A 130 -6.72 46.33 20.11
N SER A 131 -7.22 45.10 20.23
CA SER A 131 -7.26 44.33 21.48
C SER A 131 -6.21 43.21 21.52
N SER A 132 -5.31 43.17 20.55
CA SER A 132 -4.29 42.13 20.42
C SER A 132 -2.89 42.56 20.84
N SER A 133 -2.69 43.81 21.28
CA SER A 133 -1.40 44.22 21.85
C SER A 133 -1.16 43.53 23.19
N PRO A 134 0.11 43.34 23.62
CA PRO A 134 0.40 42.71 24.91
C PRO A 134 -0.32 43.39 26.08
N ALA A 135 -0.32 44.72 26.11
CA ALA A 135 -1.04 45.50 27.13
C ALA A 135 -2.56 45.28 27.12
N ALA A 136 -3.17 45.17 25.93
CA ALA A 136 -4.60 44.88 25.82
C ALA A 136 -4.94 43.46 26.31
N VAL A 137 -4.08 42.48 26.02
CA VAL A 137 -4.25 41.10 26.51
C VAL A 137 -4.07 41.02 28.02
N THR A 138 -3.07 41.72 28.59
CA THR A 138 -2.91 41.84 30.05
C THR A 138 -4.17 42.40 30.69
N LYS A 139 -4.68 43.55 30.19
CA LYS A 139 -5.91 44.16 30.70
C LYS A 139 -7.11 43.21 30.61
N LEU A 140 -7.27 42.51 29.48
CA LEU A 140 -8.33 41.51 29.29
C LEU A 140 -8.25 40.42 30.36
N LEU A 141 -7.07 39.84 30.57
CA LEU A 141 -6.91 38.74 31.54
C LEU A 141 -7.14 39.20 32.98
N THR A 142 -6.64 40.38 33.34
CA THR A 142 -6.84 40.98 34.67
C THR A 142 -8.34 41.22 34.94
N GLU A 143 -9.07 41.79 33.98
CA GLU A 143 -10.52 42.06 34.12
C GLU A 143 -11.34 40.75 34.21
N VAL A 144 -11.08 39.81 33.30
CA VAL A 144 -11.85 38.57 33.16
C VAL A 144 -11.68 37.67 34.38
N PHE A 145 -10.46 37.54 34.91
CA PHE A 145 -10.15 36.65 36.02
C PHE A 145 -10.03 37.35 37.37
N LYS A 146 -10.24 38.67 37.42
CA LYS A 146 -10.07 39.51 38.61
C LYS A 146 -8.74 39.25 39.30
N LEU A 147 -7.66 39.38 38.53
CA LEU A 147 -6.32 39.09 39.03
C LEU A 147 -5.80 40.25 39.89
N ASP A 148 -5.15 39.93 41.01
CA ASP A 148 -4.55 40.95 41.90
C ASP A 148 -3.26 41.55 41.33
N ARG A 149 -2.67 40.89 40.33
CA ARG A 149 -1.46 41.32 39.64
C ARG A 149 -1.60 41.16 38.14
N ASP A 150 -0.88 42.01 37.41
CA ASP A 150 -0.80 41.91 35.96
C ASP A 150 0.01 40.70 35.51
N VAL A 151 -0.45 40.10 34.42
CA VAL A 151 0.23 39.00 33.73
C VAL A 151 1.13 39.57 32.65
N LEU A 152 2.42 39.22 32.70
CA LEU A 152 3.38 39.62 31.66
C LEU A 152 3.17 38.81 30.37
N ILE A 153 2.94 39.55 29.29
CA ILE A 153 2.78 39.02 27.93
C ILE A 153 4.00 39.42 27.11
N ASP A 154 4.77 38.44 26.64
CA ASP A 154 5.95 38.66 25.79
C ASP A 154 5.52 39.20 24.41
N ARG A 155 4.53 38.53 23.82
CA ARG A 155 4.04 38.82 22.47
C ARG A 155 2.61 38.35 22.32
N SER A 156 1.83 39.10 21.56
CA SER A 156 0.48 38.71 21.17
C SER A 156 0.14 39.23 19.79
N HIS A 157 -0.65 38.45 19.06
CA HIS A 157 -1.08 38.80 17.72
C HIS A 157 -2.37 38.06 17.37
N ARG A 158 -3.13 38.60 16.40
CA ARG A 158 -4.23 37.88 15.76
C ARG A 158 -3.67 36.88 14.77
N THR A 159 -4.32 35.72 14.63
CA THR A 159 -3.96 34.75 13.59
C THR A 159 -4.15 35.39 12.21
N ALA A 160 -3.20 35.22 11.28
CA ALA A 160 -3.21 35.83 9.94
C ALA A 160 -4.30 35.30 8.97
N GLN A 161 -5.26 34.51 9.45
CA GLN A 161 -6.36 34.02 8.61
C GLN A 161 -7.23 35.19 8.15
N LEU A 162 -7.64 35.16 6.87
CA LEU A 162 -8.72 36.01 6.35
C LEU A 162 -9.92 35.92 7.29
N GLN A 163 -10.55 37.07 7.57
CA GLN A 163 -11.73 37.11 8.42
C GLN A 163 -12.72 36.08 7.90
N GLN A 164 -13.13 35.16 8.78
CA GLN A 164 -14.04 34.10 8.40
C GLN A 164 -15.31 34.74 7.83
N VAL A 165 -15.82 34.22 6.71
CA VAL A 165 -17.08 34.69 6.06
C VAL A 165 -18.24 34.77 7.07
N THR A 166 -18.15 33.99 8.15
CA THR A 166 -19.08 33.93 9.28
C THR A 166 -19.04 35.14 10.22
N GLY A 167 -18.19 36.15 9.99
CA GLY A 167 -18.10 37.37 10.82
C GLY A 167 -17.48 37.17 12.21
N LYS A 168 -17.00 35.96 12.53
CA LYS A 168 -16.38 35.67 13.84
C LYS A 168 -15.01 36.34 13.97
N PRO A 169 -14.69 36.99 15.11
CA PRO A 169 -13.37 37.59 15.33
C PRO A 169 -12.23 36.56 15.27
N ARG A 170 -11.10 36.94 14.68
CA ARG A 170 -9.92 36.09 14.54
C ARG A 170 -9.31 35.77 15.90
N PRO A 171 -8.86 34.55 16.17
CA PRO A 171 -8.25 34.21 17.46
C PRO A 171 -6.97 35.01 17.74
N ILE A 172 -6.80 35.43 18.99
CA ILE A 172 -5.53 35.97 19.51
C ILE A 172 -4.67 34.81 19.99
N ILE A 173 -3.40 34.80 19.59
CA ILE A 173 -2.37 33.97 20.21
C ILE A 173 -1.51 34.89 21.07
N ALA A 174 -1.38 34.56 22.35
CA ALA A 174 -0.56 35.32 23.30
C ALA A 174 0.44 34.38 23.98
N ARG A 175 1.71 34.79 24.03
CA ARG A 175 2.76 34.11 24.78
C ARG A 175 2.94 34.82 26.12
N LEU A 176 2.78 34.06 27.20
CA LEU A 176 3.02 34.52 28.54
C LEU A 176 4.49 34.33 28.89
N HIS A 177 5.04 35.28 29.63
CA HIS A 177 6.43 35.23 30.07
C HIS A 177 6.67 34.05 31.02
N TYR A 178 5.78 33.89 32.02
CA TYR A 178 5.86 32.83 33.00
C TYR A 178 4.91 31.67 32.66
N TYR A 179 5.46 30.45 32.62
CA TYR A 179 4.67 29.24 32.38
C TYR A 179 3.60 29.00 33.46
N GLN A 180 3.88 29.38 34.72
CA GLN A 180 2.94 29.23 35.83
C GLN A 180 1.67 30.05 35.61
N ASP A 181 1.78 31.27 35.08
CA ASP A 181 0.65 32.13 34.76
C ASP A 181 -0.21 31.51 33.66
N CYS A 182 0.43 30.88 32.66
CA CYS A 182 -0.27 30.14 31.60
C CYS A 182 -1.09 28.98 32.18
N VAL A 183 -0.48 28.17 33.05
CA VAL A 183 -1.17 27.05 33.70
C VAL A 183 -2.34 27.55 34.56
N ASP A 184 -2.16 28.62 35.34
CA ASP A 184 -3.22 29.17 36.17
C ASP A 184 -4.39 29.73 35.35
N ILE A 185 -4.09 30.53 34.33
CA ILE A 185 -5.12 31.08 33.42
C ILE A 185 -5.90 29.96 32.74
N LEU A 186 -5.22 28.94 32.20
CA LEU A 186 -5.87 27.80 31.55
C LEU A 186 -6.72 26.98 32.53
N ARG A 187 -6.30 26.88 33.80
CA ARG A 187 -7.09 26.23 34.86
C ARG A 187 -8.36 27.03 35.16
N ARG A 188 -8.24 28.34 35.39
CA ARG A 188 -9.38 29.23 35.64
C ARG A 188 -10.35 29.25 34.46
N ALA A 189 -9.84 29.32 33.23
CA ALA A 189 -10.64 29.25 32.01
C ALA A 189 -11.45 27.95 31.92
N ARG A 190 -10.84 26.81 32.26
CA ARG A 190 -11.53 25.50 32.28
C ARG A 190 -12.64 25.46 33.35
N GLN A 191 -12.41 26.04 34.51
CA GLN A 191 -13.38 26.11 35.61
C GLN A 191 -14.56 27.03 35.27
N ALA A 192 -14.29 28.19 34.66
CA ALA A 192 -15.33 29.13 34.22
C ALA A 192 -16.14 28.59 33.03
N GLY A 193 -15.53 27.80 32.15
CA GLY A 193 -16.20 27.22 30.99
C GLY A 193 -16.84 28.27 30.09
N SER A 194 -18.13 28.11 29.80
CA SER A 194 -18.90 29.03 28.95
C SER A 194 -19.31 30.35 29.63
N ALA A 195 -19.03 30.51 30.92
CA ALA A 195 -19.39 31.72 31.68
C ALA A 195 -18.39 32.88 31.47
N LEU A 196 -17.27 32.65 30.79
CA LEU A 196 -16.21 33.64 30.62
C LEU A 196 -16.66 34.77 29.69
N LYS A 197 -16.65 36.01 30.19
CA LYS A 197 -17.08 37.21 29.46
C LYS A 197 -16.03 38.32 29.55
N TYR A 198 -15.88 39.06 28.46
CA TYR A 198 -15.11 40.29 28.39
C TYR A 198 -16.00 41.39 27.81
N GLY A 199 -16.36 42.39 28.64
CA GLY A 199 -17.49 43.27 28.34
C GLY A 199 -18.77 42.46 28.08
N GLN A 200 -19.38 42.66 26.90
CA GLN A 200 -20.58 41.93 26.47
C GLN A 200 -20.26 40.63 25.69
N ALA A 201 -19.00 40.39 25.34
CA ALA A 201 -18.61 39.26 24.50
C ALA A 201 -18.30 38.00 25.34
N SER A 202 -18.90 36.87 24.98
CA SER A 202 -18.50 35.56 25.50
C SER A 202 -17.20 35.10 24.85
N ILE A 203 -16.15 34.98 25.66
CA ILE A 203 -14.82 34.59 25.21
C ILE A 203 -14.50 33.15 25.62
N SER A 204 -13.48 32.57 25.00
CA SER A 204 -12.98 31.25 25.39
C SER A 204 -11.48 31.20 25.27
N ILE A 205 -10.81 30.63 26.28
CA ILE A 205 -9.35 30.55 26.34
C ILE A 205 -8.95 29.08 26.33
N PHE A 206 -8.06 28.72 25.41
CA PHE A 206 -7.55 27.37 25.23
C PHE A 206 -6.02 27.36 25.14
N PRO A 207 -5.38 26.21 25.36
CA PRO A 207 -3.96 26.06 25.04
C PRO A 207 -3.72 26.23 23.54
N ASP A 208 -2.59 26.83 23.16
CA ASP A 208 -2.18 26.93 21.75
C ASP A 208 -1.44 25.65 21.31
N TYR A 209 -2.18 24.67 20.81
CA TYR A 209 -1.58 23.44 20.28
C TYR A 209 -1.10 23.61 18.84
N ALA A 210 -0.09 22.82 18.46
CA ALA A 210 0.28 22.62 17.06
C ALA A 210 -0.97 22.22 16.23
N PRO A 211 -1.14 22.69 14.98
CA PRO A 211 -2.36 22.47 14.20
C PRO A 211 -2.73 20.99 14.04
N SER A 212 -1.75 20.11 13.83
CA SER A 212 -1.96 18.66 13.72
C SER A 212 -2.52 18.07 15.03
N VAL A 213 -1.95 18.49 16.16
CA VAL A 213 -2.39 18.10 17.50
C VAL A 213 -3.78 18.63 17.79
N ALA A 214 -4.06 19.90 17.47
CA ALA A 214 -5.38 20.50 17.65
C ALA A 214 -6.47 19.70 16.89
N ARG A 215 -6.20 19.33 15.63
CA ARG A 215 -7.10 18.49 14.82
C ARG A 215 -7.31 17.11 15.43
N ALA A 216 -6.23 16.44 15.85
CA ALA A 216 -6.32 15.13 16.48
C ALA A 216 -7.13 15.19 17.79
N ARG A 217 -6.95 16.24 18.61
CA ARG A 217 -7.72 16.45 19.85
C ARG A 217 -9.19 16.79 19.60
N SER A 218 -9.50 17.50 18.51
CA SER A 218 -10.89 17.82 18.14
C SER A 218 -11.64 16.63 17.56
N ALA A 219 -10.95 15.64 16.98
CA ALA A 219 -11.58 14.42 16.47
C ALA A 219 -12.29 13.61 17.58
N PHE A 220 -11.92 13.80 18.85
CA PHE A 220 -12.60 13.22 20.00
C PHE A 220 -13.83 14.02 20.50
N ASN A 221 -14.21 15.13 19.86
CA ASN A 221 -15.26 16.00 20.37
C ASN A 221 -16.63 15.31 20.48
N GLU A 222 -16.99 14.48 19.51
CA GLU A 222 -18.23 13.68 19.56
C GLU A 222 -18.23 12.72 20.75
N VAL A 223 -17.11 12.02 20.98
CA VAL A 223 -16.94 11.11 22.12
C VAL A 223 -17.06 11.89 23.44
N LYS A 224 -16.44 13.06 23.56
CA LYS A 224 -16.56 13.93 24.74
C LYS A 224 -18.00 14.37 24.98
N GLN A 225 -18.75 14.67 23.91
CA GLN A 225 -20.14 15.09 24.02
C GLN A 225 -21.02 13.97 24.60
N LEU A 226 -20.81 12.73 24.18
CA LEU A 226 -21.54 11.57 24.71
C LEU A 226 -21.24 11.29 26.19
N LEU A 227 -19.99 11.52 26.62
CA LEU A 227 -19.55 11.29 28.00
C LEU A 227 -19.88 12.45 28.94
N ARG A 228 -20.25 13.63 28.40
CA ARG A 228 -20.51 14.83 29.18
C ARG A 228 -21.70 14.62 30.13
N GLY A 229 -21.48 14.88 31.41
CA GLY A 229 -22.54 14.81 32.43
C GLY A 229 -22.90 13.40 32.90
N ARG A 230 -22.16 12.35 32.45
CA ARG A 230 -22.36 10.99 32.95
C ARG A 230 -21.76 10.83 34.35
N ALA A 231 -22.54 10.28 35.27
CA ALA A 231 -22.05 9.88 36.58
C ALA A 231 -20.98 8.78 36.45
N GLY A 232 -19.96 8.80 37.31
CA GLY A 232 -18.90 7.78 37.34
C GLY A 232 -17.87 7.85 36.21
N VAL A 233 -18.06 8.70 35.18
CA VAL A 233 -17.14 8.83 34.05
C VAL A 233 -16.24 10.06 34.22
N ARG A 234 -14.92 9.85 34.14
CA ARG A 234 -13.94 10.92 33.94
C ARG A 234 -13.26 10.75 32.60
N TYR A 235 -12.97 11.84 31.90
CA TYR A 235 -12.25 11.78 30.64
C TYR A 235 -11.36 12.99 30.42
N GLY A 236 -10.33 12.82 29.59
CA GLY A 236 -9.40 13.88 29.25
C GLY A 236 -8.60 13.56 28.01
N VAL A 237 -8.02 14.59 27.37
CA VAL A 237 -7.07 14.39 26.28
C VAL A 237 -5.68 14.72 26.80
N ILE A 238 -4.81 13.73 26.84
CA ILE A 238 -3.41 13.86 27.23
C ILE A 238 -2.58 14.24 26.00
N HIS A 239 -1.46 14.94 26.22
CA HIS A 239 -0.54 15.28 25.14
C HIS A 239 0.00 14.03 24.42
N PRO A 240 0.20 14.07 23.08
CA PRO A 240 -0.27 15.14 22.19
C PRO A 240 -1.80 15.06 21.98
N ALA A 241 -2.34 13.87 21.71
CA ALA A 241 -3.78 13.67 21.47
C ALA A 241 -4.28 12.27 21.89
N LYS A 242 -3.90 11.82 23.09
CA LYS A 242 -4.33 10.53 23.63
C LYS A 242 -5.59 10.72 24.48
N PHE A 243 -6.71 10.13 24.10
CA PHE A 243 -7.96 10.27 24.83
C PHE A 243 -8.05 9.22 25.94
N ARG A 244 -8.06 9.66 27.19
CA ARG A 244 -8.20 8.82 28.37
C ARG A 244 -9.63 8.86 28.86
N ILE A 245 -10.20 7.68 29.13
CA ILE A 245 -11.49 7.51 29.78
C ILE A 245 -11.28 6.65 31.02
N SER A 246 -11.75 7.13 32.17
CA SER A 246 -11.77 6.42 33.44
C SER A 246 -13.23 6.15 33.83
N HIS A 247 -13.60 4.88 33.97
CA HIS A 247 -14.96 4.42 34.31
C HIS A 247 -14.88 3.11 35.10
N ASP A 248 -15.66 2.98 36.18
CA ASP A 248 -15.71 1.78 37.05
C ASP A 248 -14.34 1.28 37.51
N GLY A 249 -13.45 2.19 37.91
CA GLY A 249 -12.10 1.85 38.37
C GLY A 249 -11.13 1.44 37.25
N THR A 250 -11.56 1.42 35.99
CA THR A 250 -10.70 1.13 34.83
C THR A 250 -10.33 2.40 34.08
N GLU A 251 -9.07 2.52 33.67
CA GLU A 251 -8.61 3.57 32.77
C GLU A 251 -8.23 2.99 31.41
N LYS A 252 -8.69 3.61 30.32
CA LYS A 252 -8.32 3.23 28.96
C LYS A 252 -7.91 4.44 28.14
N ASP A 253 -6.86 4.24 27.35
CA ASP A 253 -6.27 5.23 26.46
C ASP A 253 -6.55 4.90 25.00
N PHE A 254 -6.94 5.91 24.23
CA PHE A 254 -7.27 5.78 22.80
C PHE A 254 -6.51 6.81 21.97
N MET A 255 -5.83 6.33 20.94
CA MET A 255 -5.22 7.18 19.90
C MET A 255 -6.16 7.37 18.70
N ASP A 256 -7.15 6.49 18.54
CA ASP A 256 -8.13 6.52 17.45
C ASP A 256 -9.53 6.88 17.99
N PRO A 257 -10.14 7.99 17.52
CA PRO A 257 -11.50 8.37 17.87
C PRO A 257 -12.55 7.28 17.60
N ARG A 258 -12.38 6.47 16.55
CA ARG A 258 -13.34 5.40 16.20
C ARG A 258 -13.32 4.30 17.25
N LYS A 259 -12.13 3.88 17.68
CA LYS A 259 -11.97 2.90 18.77
C LYS A 259 -12.52 3.42 20.09
N ALA A 260 -12.27 4.69 20.41
CA ALA A 260 -12.84 5.33 21.60
C ALA A 260 -14.38 5.35 21.54
N MET A 261 -14.95 5.72 20.39
CA MET A 261 -16.41 5.75 20.18
C MET A 261 -17.03 4.34 20.34
N ALA A 262 -16.41 3.33 19.74
CA ALA A 262 -16.86 1.94 19.87
C ALA A 262 -16.87 1.50 21.34
N TYR A 263 -15.80 1.78 22.08
CA TYR A 263 -15.71 1.46 23.51
C TYR A 263 -16.81 2.17 24.33
N VAL A 264 -17.04 3.45 24.09
CA VAL A 264 -18.10 4.20 24.80
C VAL A 264 -19.48 3.59 24.53
N LYS A 265 -19.77 3.22 23.27
CA LYS A 265 -21.03 2.56 22.90
C LYS A 265 -21.20 1.20 23.55
N SER A 266 -20.16 0.36 23.54
CA SER A 266 -20.24 -1.01 24.05
C SER A 266 -20.19 -1.12 25.57
N SER A 267 -19.41 -0.27 26.25
CA SER A 267 -19.00 -0.53 27.63
C SER A 267 -19.45 0.53 28.63
N ILE A 268 -19.94 1.68 28.15
CA ILE A 268 -20.43 2.77 29.01
C ILE A 268 -21.90 3.08 28.71
N LEU A 269 -22.30 2.99 27.45
CA LEU A 269 -23.68 3.23 27.02
C LEU A 269 -24.56 1.99 27.20
N ALA A 270 -24.07 0.80 26.86
CA ALA A 270 -24.84 -0.44 26.96
C ALA A 270 -25.04 -0.92 28.41
N SER A 271 -24.19 -0.53 29.35
CA SER A 271 -24.21 -0.95 30.76
C SER A 271 -25.32 -0.27 31.59
N ASN A 272 -26.03 0.70 31.02
CA ASN A 272 -27.14 1.43 31.65
C ASN A 272 -28.52 0.97 31.11
N GLY A 273 -28.58 -0.18 30.45
CA GLY A 273 -29.82 -0.83 30.00
C GLY A 273 -30.24 -1.95 30.93
#